data_AF-A0A0G1YET8-F1
#
_entry.id   AF-A0A0G1YET8-F1
#
_cell.length_a   1.000
_cell.length_b   1.000
_cell.length_c   1.000
_cell.angle_alpha   90.00
_cell.angle_beta   90.00
_cell.angle_gamma   90.00
#
_symmetry.space_group_name_H-M   'P 1'
#
loop_
_entity.id
_entity.type
_entity.pdbx_description
1 polymer ?
#
loop_
_entity_poly.entity_id
_entity_poly.type
_entity_poly.pdbx_seq_one_letter_code
_entity_poly.pdbx_strand_id
1 'polypeptide(L)'
;MFYQALALITAFLSGVVPLPAAAAANTLDVPYTSQAPQGVWKQPWEDACEEAATVMVDSYYRGGRQKTIGKNEAVNRIKHVIYLEDTKLGFSKDTNAAQIAEIINNFYSWEAYSVSRPTLDQIKAEMDKGRPVIALVHGKALKNPYFKNGGPDYHTVVIKGYDDDRQEFVTNEPGINRGLDYRYPYATMLSALHDFVPEGKTSTGQPVAVFTSPAVSDSRFTDGDNDGLSKSEELSYGTKLWDKDTDRDGFTDGTEVKEGYSPVLNEKRLGNDSLIKTKTAPTVYLIENGGRHAILNEEVFLSHRWRWQDVKVVSERFLKDFEESYIINQ
;
A
#
# COMPACT_ATOMS: atom_id res chain seq x y z
N MET A 1 -43.95 -75.60 30.20
CA MET A 1 -43.44 -74.78 29.10
C MET A 1 -43.68 -73.33 29.43
N PHE A 2 -42.69 -72.58 29.91
CA PHE A 2 -42.79 -71.12 29.95
C PHE A 2 -41.40 -70.51 29.72
N TYR A 3 -41.39 -69.55 28.80
CA TYR A 3 -40.27 -68.93 28.13
C TYR A 3 -39.44 -68.00 29.03
N GLN A 4 -38.13 -67.96 28.77
CA GLN A 4 -37.23 -66.89 29.21
C GLN A 4 -37.58 -65.58 28.49
N ALA A 5 -37.57 -64.46 29.21
CA ALA A 5 -37.47 -63.12 28.63
C ALA A 5 -36.32 -62.38 29.30
N LEU A 6 -35.26 -62.16 28.53
CA LEU A 6 -34.06 -61.41 28.88
C LEU A 6 -34.39 -59.90 28.72
N ALA A 7 -34.27 -59.12 29.79
CA ALA A 7 -34.43 -57.67 29.71
C ALA A 7 -33.15 -57.03 29.15
N LEU A 8 -33.23 -56.46 27.94
CA LEU A 8 -32.20 -55.59 27.40
C LEU A 8 -32.33 -54.20 28.04
N ILE A 9 -31.30 -53.80 28.80
CA ILE A 9 -31.13 -52.42 29.26
C ILE A 9 -30.41 -51.66 28.13
N THR A 10 -31.12 -50.79 27.43
CA THR A 10 -30.54 -49.83 26.50
C THR A 10 -30.05 -48.60 27.28
N ALA A 11 -28.73 -48.50 27.44
CA ALA A 11 -28.10 -47.28 27.94
C ALA A 11 -28.08 -46.22 26.82
N PHE A 12 -28.89 -45.17 26.96
CA PHE A 12 -28.74 -43.96 26.16
C PHE A 12 -27.52 -43.18 26.69
N LEU A 13 -26.37 -43.38 26.05
CA LEU A 13 -25.24 -42.47 26.16
C LEU A 13 -25.62 -41.17 25.43
N SER A 14 -26.00 -40.15 26.19
CA SER A 14 -26.11 -38.78 25.72
C SER A 14 -24.72 -38.27 25.34
N GLY A 15 -24.31 -38.54 24.11
CA GLY A 15 -23.12 -37.94 23.52
C GLY A 15 -23.34 -36.43 23.44
N VAL A 16 -22.63 -35.68 24.29
CA VAL A 16 -22.43 -34.25 24.07
C VAL A 16 -21.58 -34.15 22.82
N VAL A 17 -22.21 -33.88 21.67
CA VAL A 17 -21.46 -33.51 20.46
C VAL A 17 -20.84 -32.15 20.76
N PRO A 18 -19.51 -32.02 20.85
CA PRO A 18 -18.90 -30.71 20.95
C PRO A 18 -19.32 -29.91 19.72
N LEU A 19 -19.90 -28.73 19.92
CA LEU A 19 -20.13 -27.78 18.84
C LEU A 19 -18.79 -27.60 18.12
N PRO A 20 -18.74 -27.67 16.77
CA PRO A 20 -17.54 -27.31 16.05
C PRO A 20 -17.16 -25.88 16.48
N ALA A 21 -15.89 -25.69 16.82
CA ALA A 21 -15.36 -24.35 17.06
C ALA A 21 -15.73 -23.48 15.84
N ALA A 22 -16.36 -22.32 16.10
CA ALA A 22 -16.70 -21.36 15.05
C ALA A 22 -15.48 -21.20 14.13
N ALA A 23 -15.68 -21.34 12.82
CA ALA A 23 -14.60 -21.18 11.88
C ALA A 23 -14.06 -19.75 12.05
N ALA A 24 -12.75 -19.62 12.30
CA ALA A 24 -12.16 -18.30 12.52
C ALA A 24 -12.44 -17.41 11.30
N ALA A 25 -12.93 -16.19 11.53
CA ALA A 25 -13.13 -15.20 10.48
C ALA A 25 -11.87 -15.11 9.60
N ASN A 26 -12.04 -15.15 8.28
CA ASN A 26 -10.91 -14.93 7.37
C ASN A 26 -10.62 -13.43 7.34
N THR A 27 -9.50 -12.99 7.93
CA THR A 27 -9.14 -11.58 8.06
C THR A 27 -7.69 -11.34 7.67
N LEU A 28 -7.47 -10.28 6.90
CA LEU A 28 -6.16 -9.76 6.51
C LEU A 28 -5.64 -8.79 7.57
N ASP A 29 -4.33 -8.72 7.78
CA ASP A 29 -3.71 -7.79 8.74
C ASP A 29 -3.53 -6.38 8.15
N VAL A 30 -4.58 -5.79 7.58
CA VAL A 30 -4.53 -4.43 7.03
C VAL A 30 -4.40 -3.40 8.17
N PRO A 31 -3.31 -2.59 8.21
CA PRO A 31 -3.15 -1.55 9.22
C PRO A 31 -4.25 -0.49 9.15
N TYR A 32 -4.77 -0.07 10.29
CA TYR A 32 -5.82 0.96 10.37
C TYR A 32 -5.27 2.39 10.51
N THR A 33 -5.92 3.34 9.84
CA THR A 33 -5.90 4.76 10.20
C THR A 33 -7.30 5.37 10.05
N SER A 34 -7.58 6.41 10.82
CA SER A 34 -8.74 7.28 10.54
C SER A 34 -8.40 8.29 9.43
N GLN A 35 -9.40 8.74 8.68
CA GLN A 35 -9.28 9.88 7.75
C GLN A 35 -8.88 11.18 8.44
N ALA A 36 -9.14 11.29 9.75
CA ALA A 36 -8.69 12.40 10.59
C ALA A 36 -7.71 11.87 11.66
N PRO A 37 -6.43 11.56 11.32
CA PRO A 37 -5.51 10.86 12.24
C PRO A 37 -5.27 11.58 13.57
N GLN A 38 -5.42 12.91 13.58
CA GLN A 38 -5.26 13.76 14.75
C GLN A 38 -6.60 14.12 15.43
N GLY A 39 -7.72 13.57 14.96
CA GLY A 39 -9.07 13.86 15.48
C GLY A 39 -9.64 15.22 15.06
N VAL A 40 -9.03 15.87 14.07
CA VAL A 40 -9.47 17.15 13.53
C VAL A 40 -10.38 16.91 12.32
N TRP A 41 -11.67 17.09 12.51
CA TRP A 41 -12.70 16.89 11.48
C TRP A 41 -13.01 18.22 10.77
N LYS A 42 -12.09 18.63 9.91
CA LYS A 42 -12.21 19.78 8.99
C LYS A 42 -11.35 19.51 7.76
N GLN A 43 -11.62 20.19 6.66
CA GLN A 43 -10.80 20.15 5.44
C GLN A 43 -9.26 20.15 5.71
N PRO A 44 -8.48 19.29 5.04
CA PRO A 44 -8.91 18.32 4.02
C PRO A 44 -9.52 17.03 4.60
N TRP A 45 -9.45 16.81 5.92
CA TRP A 45 -9.78 15.53 6.56
C TRP A 45 -11.26 15.13 6.52
N GLU A 46 -12.15 16.04 6.15
CA GLU A 46 -13.59 15.73 6.00
C GLU A 46 -13.87 14.83 4.81
N ASP A 47 -13.09 14.99 3.73
CA ASP A 47 -13.29 14.27 2.46
C ASP A 47 -12.14 13.28 2.20
N ALA A 48 -11.31 12.98 3.22
CA ALA A 48 -10.07 12.21 3.05
C ALA A 48 -10.26 10.68 3.19
N CYS A 49 -11.44 10.14 2.91
CA CYS A 49 -11.73 8.74 3.23
C CYS A 49 -11.08 7.78 2.21
N GLU A 50 -11.04 8.17 0.94
CA GLU A 50 -10.44 7.47 -0.21
C GLU A 50 -8.93 7.34 -0.02
N GLU A 51 -8.30 8.42 0.42
CA GLU A 51 -6.87 8.52 0.68
C GLU A 51 -6.50 7.72 1.91
N ALA A 52 -7.32 7.78 2.97
CA ALA A 52 -7.13 6.92 4.13
C ALA A 52 -7.25 5.43 3.74
N ALA A 53 -8.23 5.06 2.91
CA ALA A 53 -8.40 3.71 2.41
C ALA A 53 -7.19 3.25 1.58
N THR A 54 -6.72 4.10 0.67
CA THR A 54 -5.53 3.87 -0.16
C THR A 54 -4.28 3.68 0.71
N VAL A 55 -4.08 4.54 1.72
CA VAL A 55 -2.95 4.44 2.67
C VAL A 55 -3.00 3.16 3.50
N MET A 56 -4.17 2.69 3.91
CA MET A 56 -4.33 1.42 4.63
C MET A 56 -3.93 0.23 3.74
N VAL A 57 -4.42 0.18 2.51
CA VAL A 57 -4.10 -0.88 1.55
C VAL A 57 -2.61 -0.85 1.14
N ASP A 58 -2.07 0.34 0.86
CA ASP A 58 -0.65 0.52 0.55
C ASP A 58 0.25 0.07 1.71
N SER A 59 -0.13 0.35 2.96
CA SER A 59 0.60 -0.14 4.14
C SER A 59 0.66 -1.66 4.20
N TYR A 60 -0.46 -2.31 3.89
CA TYR A 60 -0.57 -3.76 3.87
C TYR A 60 0.34 -4.37 2.79
N TYR A 61 0.29 -3.85 1.56
CA TYR A 61 1.13 -4.37 0.47
C TYR A 61 2.63 -4.07 0.64
N ARG A 62 2.99 -3.01 1.38
CA ARG A 62 4.39 -2.76 1.81
C ARG A 62 4.86 -3.67 2.95
N GLY A 63 4.04 -4.64 3.38
CA GLY A 63 4.37 -5.58 4.46
C GLY A 63 4.28 -4.97 5.85
N GLY A 64 3.50 -3.90 6.03
CA GLY A 64 3.22 -3.30 7.34
C GLY A 64 2.58 -4.33 8.27
N ARG A 65 3.22 -4.59 9.42
CA ARG A 65 2.77 -5.59 10.42
C ARG A 65 2.09 -4.96 11.63
N GLN A 66 2.04 -3.63 11.68
CA GLN A 66 1.39 -2.88 12.74
C GLN A 66 -0.13 -2.91 12.58
N LYS A 67 -0.86 -3.06 13.69
CA LYS A 67 -2.34 -2.98 13.66
C LYS A 67 -2.86 -1.61 13.23
N THR A 68 -2.11 -0.54 13.54
CA THR A 68 -2.49 0.83 13.25
C THR A 68 -1.30 1.62 12.72
N ILE A 69 -1.53 2.49 11.75
CA ILE A 69 -0.53 3.41 11.23
C ILE A 69 -0.33 4.55 12.24
N GLY A 70 0.93 4.97 12.46
CA GLY A 70 1.22 6.07 13.38
C GLY A 70 0.59 7.37 12.91
N LYS A 71 0.04 8.19 13.82
CA LYS A 71 -0.73 9.41 13.45
C LYS A 71 0.02 10.36 12.52
N ASN A 72 1.30 10.63 12.79
CA ASN A 72 2.12 11.53 11.96
C ASN A 72 2.43 10.91 10.59
N GLU A 73 2.68 9.60 10.56
CA GLU A 73 2.87 8.85 9.33
C GLU A 73 1.59 8.90 8.47
N ALA A 74 0.43 8.64 9.07
CA ALA A 74 -0.86 8.72 8.40
C ALA A 74 -1.15 10.13 7.87
N VAL A 75 -0.89 11.19 8.64
CA VAL A 75 -1.02 12.58 8.18
C VAL A 75 -0.18 12.83 6.93
N ASN A 76 1.09 12.41 6.94
CA ASN A 76 1.99 12.64 5.82
C ASN A 76 1.57 11.85 4.58
N ARG A 77 1.15 10.59 4.76
CA ARG A 77 0.78 9.70 3.66
C ARG A 77 -0.57 10.08 3.05
N ILE A 78 -1.57 10.46 3.86
CA ILE A 78 -2.85 10.96 3.34
C ILE A 78 -2.66 12.26 2.56
N LYS A 79 -1.90 13.22 3.12
CA LYS A 79 -1.54 14.45 2.40
C LYS A 79 -0.81 14.21 1.09
N HIS A 80 -0.04 13.12 1.02
CA HIS A 80 0.63 12.76 -0.21
C HIS A 80 -0.36 12.27 -1.27
N VAL A 81 -1.37 11.48 -0.91
CA VAL A 81 -2.42 11.07 -1.85
C VAL A 81 -3.21 12.29 -2.35
N ILE A 82 -3.62 13.19 -1.45
CA ILE A 82 -4.25 14.47 -1.78
C ILE A 82 -3.43 15.25 -2.80
N TYR A 83 -2.10 15.32 -2.61
CA TYR A 83 -1.20 15.99 -3.55
C TYR A 83 -1.20 15.33 -4.94
N LEU A 84 -1.25 14.00 -5.01
CA LEU A 84 -1.32 13.27 -6.29
C LEU A 84 -2.64 13.57 -7.00
N GLU A 85 -3.75 13.54 -6.26
CA GLU A 85 -5.09 13.87 -6.77
C GLU A 85 -5.18 15.31 -7.29
N ASP A 86 -4.72 16.29 -6.50
CA ASP A 86 -4.66 17.69 -6.93
C ASP A 86 -3.81 17.87 -8.19
N THR A 87 -2.68 17.15 -8.29
CA THR A 87 -1.77 17.26 -9.44
C THR A 87 -2.32 16.58 -10.70
N LYS A 88 -3.09 15.51 -10.56
CA LYS A 88 -3.50 14.65 -11.70
C LYS A 88 -4.94 14.82 -12.10
N LEU A 89 -5.84 14.94 -11.12
CA LEU A 89 -7.28 15.14 -11.34
C LEU A 89 -7.65 16.63 -11.31
N GLY A 90 -6.81 17.48 -10.71
CA GLY A 90 -7.08 18.91 -10.52
C GLY A 90 -7.98 19.22 -9.32
N PHE A 91 -8.29 18.21 -8.49
CA PHE A 91 -9.06 18.32 -7.25
C PHE A 91 -8.83 17.09 -6.35
N SER A 92 -9.07 17.23 -5.05
CA SER A 92 -8.84 16.23 -3.98
C SER A 92 -10.00 16.16 -2.97
N LYS A 93 -11.23 16.27 -3.46
CA LYS A 93 -12.43 16.02 -2.63
C LYS A 93 -12.81 14.55 -2.80
N ASP A 94 -14.09 14.27 -2.97
CA ASP A 94 -14.57 12.93 -3.29
C ASP A 94 -14.09 12.47 -4.68
N THR A 95 -13.47 11.29 -4.75
CA THR A 95 -13.10 10.61 -5.99
C THR A 95 -13.94 9.34 -6.20
N ASN A 96 -14.29 9.06 -7.45
CA ASN A 96 -15.04 7.86 -7.82
C ASN A 96 -14.11 6.63 -8.00
N ALA A 97 -14.68 5.44 -8.18
CA ALA A 97 -13.91 4.20 -8.27
C ALA A 97 -12.86 4.21 -9.40
N ALA A 98 -13.17 4.84 -10.53
CA ALA A 98 -12.26 4.93 -11.67
C ALA A 98 -11.07 5.84 -11.36
N GLN A 99 -11.32 6.97 -10.69
CA GLN A 99 -10.28 7.92 -10.28
C GLN A 99 -9.36 7.35 -9.21
N ILE A 100 -9.91 6.64 -8.21
CA ILE A 100 -9.12 5.91 -7.21
C ILE A 100 -8.19 4.91 -7.91
N ALA A 101 -8.73 4.10 -8.84
CA ALA A 101 -7.94 3.14 -9.61
C ALA A 101 -6.88 3.82 -10.48
N GLU A 102 -7.19 4.97 -11.09
CA GLU A 102 -6.25 5.76 -11.88
C GLU A 102 -5.07 6.25 -11.03
N ILE A 103 -5.32 6.82 -9.84
CA ILE A 103 -4.26 7.27 -8.94
C ILE A 103 -3.37 6.10 -8.50
N ILE A 104 -3.97 4.98 -8.08
CA ILE A 104 -3.23 3.77 -7.69
C ILE A 104 -2.37 3.26 -8.86
N ASN A 105 -2.99 3.11 -10.04
CA ASN A 105 -2.33 2.55 -11.20
C ASN A 105 -1.26 3.46 -11.80
N ASN A 106 -1.19 4.75 -11.46
CA ASN A 106 -0.07 5.60 -11.86
C ASN A 106 1.03 5.66 -10.79
N PHE A 107 0.68 5.74 -9.51
CA PHE A 107 1.63 6.19 -8.47
C PHE A 107 1.97 5.16 -7.39
N TYR A 108 1.39 3.97 -7.46
CA TYR A 108 1.63 2.91 -6.48
C TYR A 108 2.19 1.63 -7.11
N SER A 109 2.96 0.89 -6.29
CA SER A 109 3.62 -0.38 -6.65
C SER A 109 2.67 -1.59 -6.64
N TRP A 110 1.36 -1.33 -6.72
CA TRP A 110 0.28 -2.31 -6.71
C TRP A 110 -0.85 -1.78 -7.59
N GLU A 111 -1.80 -2.63 -7.94
CA GLU A 111 -2.84 -2.33 -8.93
C GLU A 111 -4.23 -2.33 -8.33
N ALA A 112 -5.10 -1.59 -8.99
CA ALA A 112 -6.51 -1.52 -8.67
C ALA A 112 -7.37 -1.51 -9.94
N TYR A 113 -8.56 -2.08 -9.84
CA TYR A 113 -9.57 -1.99 -10.90
C TYR A 113 -10.97 -1.95 -10.29
N SER A 114 -11.88 -1.22 -10.94
CA SER A 114 -13.26 -1.14 -10.49
C SER A 114 -14.05 -2.37 -10.93
N VAL A 115 -14.89 -2.89 -10.04
CA VAL A 115 -15.83 -3.98 -10.32
C VAL A 115 -17.23 -3.46 -10.07
N SER A 116 -18.02 -3.37 -11.13
CA SER A 116 -19.44 -2.98 -11.05
C SER A 116 -20.28 -4.12 -10.50
N ARG A 117 -21.15 -3.81 -9.53
CA ARG A 117 -22.06 -4.73 -8.83
C ARG A 117 -21.35 -6.01 -8.36
N PRO A 118 -20.28 -5.89 -7.56
CA PRO A 118 -19.54 -7.05 -7.11
C PRO A 118 -20.43 -7.93 -6.23
N THR A 119 -20.34 -9.24 -6.45
CA THR A 119 -21.04 -10.24 -5.64
C THR A 119 -20.32 -10.49 -4.32
N LEU A 120 -21.04 -11.05 -3.33
CA LEU A 120 -20.44 -11.51 -2.07
C LEU A 120 -19.24 -12.44 -2.32
N ASP A 121 -19.42 -13.43 -3.20
CA ASP A 121 -18.40 -14.43 -3.50
C ASP A 121 -17.17 -13.81 -4.18
N GLN A 122 -17.34 -12.82 -5.04
CA GLN A 122 -16.21 -12.09 -5.64
C GLN A 122 -15.39 -11.34 -4.58
N ILE A 123 -16.05 -10.65 -3.64
CA ILE A 123 -15.36 -9.93 -2.55
C ILE A 123 -14.63 -10.91 -1.63
N LYS A 124 -15.28 -12.04 -1.26
CA LYS A 124 -14.63 -13.09 -0.45
C LYS A 124 -13.44 -13.71 -1.16
N ALA A 125 -13.56 -14.00 -2.45
CA ALA A 125 -12.46 -14.55 -3.24
C ALA A 125 -11.22 -13.63 -3.27
N GLU A 126 -11.39 -12.31 -3.18
CA GLU A 126 -10.24 -11.41 -3.02
C GLU A 126 -9.63 -11.53 -1.62
N MET A 127 -10.43 -11.64 -0.55
CA MET A 127 -9.90 -11.91 0.80
C MET A 127 -9.12 -13.23 0.86
N ASP A 128 -9.64 -14.29 0.24
CA ASP A 128 -8.97 -15.60 0.17
C ASP A 128 -7.63 -15.55 -0.59
N LYS A 129 -7.48 -14.58 -1.51
CA LYS A 129 -6.22 -14.29 -2.23
C LYS A 129 -5.31 -13.31 -1.48
N GLY A 130 -5.69 -12.88 -0.28
CA GLY A 130 -4.92 -11.91 0.49
C GLY A 130 -5.03 -10.48 -0.04
N ARG A 131 -6.11 -10.11 -0.72
CA ARG A 131 -6.30 -8.82 -1.39
C ARG A 131 -7.45 -8.04 -0.74
N PRO A 132 -7.17 -6.95 0.01
CA PRO A 132 -8.23 -6.09 0.53
C PRO A 132 -9.02 -5.41 -0.59
N VAL A 133 -10.26 -5.03 -0.31
CA VAL A 133 -11.15 -4.36 -1.25
C VAL A 133 -11.52 -2.99 -0.69
N ILE A 134 -11.44 -1.95 -1.52
CA ILE A 134 -11.92 -0.61 -1.16
C ILE A 134 -13.38 -0.53 -1.63
N ALA A 135 -14.30 -0.49 -0.68
CA ALA A 135 -15.73 -0.39 -0.92
C ALA A 135 -16.16 1.09 -0.94
N LEU A 136 -16.73 1.51 -2.07
CA LEU A 136 -17.38 2.81 -2.21
C LEU A 136 -18.84 2.67 -1.84
N VAL A 137 -19.34 3.55 -0.97
CA VAL A 137 -20.68 3.38 -0.40
C VAL A 137 -21.45 4.70 -0.29
N HIS A 138 -22.77 4.61 -0.41
CA HIS A 138 -23.67 5.62 0.14
C HIS A 138 -23.67 5.50 1.67
N GLY A 139 -22.94 6.38 2.36
CA GLY A 139 -22.60 6.23 3.79
C GLY A 139 -23.82 6.09 4.71
N LYS A 140 -24.92 6.79 4.40
CA LYS A 140 -26.19 6.67 5.14
C LYS A 140 -26.82 5.26 5.07
N ALA A 141 -26.58 4.51 3.99
CA ALA A 141 -27.11 3.16 3.85
C ALA A 141 -26.41 2.14 4.77
N LEU A 142 -25.21 2.44 5.25
CA LEU A 142 -24.49 1.59 6.22
C LEU A 142 -25.17 1.52 7.58
N LYS A 143 -26.01 2.51 7.93
CA LYS A 143 -26.71 2.59 9.23
C LYS A 143 -25.77 2.46 10.42
N ASN A 144 -24.54 2.97 10.29
CA ASN A 144 -23.55 2.92 11.37
C ASN A 144 -23.96 3.89 12.49
N PRO A 145 -24.21 3.41 13.73
CA PRO A 145 -24.66 4.24 14.83
C PRO A 145 -23.60 5.24 15.34
N TYR A 146 -22.33 5.08 14.93
CA TYR A 146 -21.24 5.97 15.30
C TYR A 146 -21.07 7.15 14.33
N PHE A 147 -21.76 7.14 13.19
CA PHE A 147 -21.79 8.32 12.33
C PHE A 147 -22.68 9.42 12.91
N LYS A 148 -22.24 10.67 12.74
CA LYS A 148 -23.08 11.84 13.01
C LYS A 148 -24.12 11.99 11.90
N ASN A 149 -25.32 12.47 12.26
CA ASN A 149 -26.42 12.74 11.31
C ASN A 149 -26.79 11.55 10.39
N GLY A 150 -26.55 10.31 10.84
CA GLY A 150 -26.86 9.09 10.10
C GLY A 150 -25.83 8.67 9.05
N GLY A 151 -24.74 9.42 8.87
CA GLY A 151 -23.69 9.11 7.88
C GLY A 151 -23.53 10.19 6.81
N PRO A 152 -22.35 10.27 6.19
CA PRO A 152 -22.13 11.11 5.02
C PRO A 152 -22.92 10.57 3.81
N ASP A 153 -23.11 11.41 2.78
CA ASP A 153 -23.72 10.95 1.53
C ASP A 153 -22.83 9.91 0.85
N TYR A 154 -21.55 10.21 0.72
CA TYR A 154 -20.54 9.32 0.16
C TYR A 154 -19.51 8.95 1.21
N HIS A 155 -18.94 7.75 1.10
CA HIS A 155 -17.90 7.26 1.98
C HIS A 155 -17.13 6.10 1.36
N THR A 156 -15.93 5.84 1.86
CA THR A 156 -15.16 4.64 1.52
C THR A 156 -14.73 3.85 2.74
N VAL A 157 -14.73 2.52 2.60
CA VAL A 157 -14.42 1.57 3.66
C VAL A 157 -13.50 0.48 3.11
N VAL A 158 -12.49 0.05 3.86
CA VAL A 158 -11.65 -1.08 3.46
C VAL A 158 -12.24 -2.38 4.00
N ILE A 159 -12.71 -3.25 3.12
CA ILE A 159 -13.07 -4.64 3.48
C ILE A 159 -11.77 -5.44 3.54
N LYS A 160 -11.54 -6.04 4.71
CA LYS A 160 -10.30 -6.77 5.03
C LYS A 160 -10.59 -8.18 5.54
N GLY A 161 -11.83 -8.65 5.50
CA GLY A 161 -12.18 -9.99 5.91
C GLY A 161 -13.68 -10.25 5.94
N TYR A 162 -14.03 -11.50 6.24
CA TYR A 162 -15.40 -11.96 6.33
C TYR A 162 -15.58 -13.03 7.40
N ASP A 163 -16.81 -13.14 7.90
CA ASP A 163 -17.22 -14.08 8.93
C ASP A 163 -18.57 -14.69 8.56
N ASP A 164 -18.54 -15.91 8.03
CA ASP A 164 -19.74 -16.58 7.51
C ASP A 164 -20.71 -17.03 8.60
N ASP A 165 -20.21 -17.33 9.80
CA ASP A 165 -21.07 -17.70 10.92
C ASP A 165 -21.91 -16.49 11.37
N ARG A 166 -21.34 -15.27 11.26
CA ARG A 166 -22.03 -14.02 11.62
C ARG A 166 -22.71 -13.32 10.45
N GLN A 167 -22.42 -13.74 9.21
CA GLN A 167 -22.86 -13.07 7.99
C GLN A 167 -22.38 -11.60 7.91
N GLU A 168 -21.13 -11.35 8.32
CA GLU A 168 -20.54 -10.02 8.47
C GLU A 168 -19.21 -9.88 7.70
N PHE A 169 -19.00 -8.71 7.10
CA PHE A 169 -17.65 -8.28 6.70
C PHE A 169 -16.91 -7.70 7.90
N VAL A 170 -15.59 -7.92 7.93
CA VAL A 170 -14.65 -7.22 8.81
C VAL A 170 -13.98 -6.12 8.00
N THR A 171 -14.02 -4.89 8.52
CA THR A 171 -13.60 -3.69 7.80
C THR A 171 -12.67 -2.81 8.63
N ASN A 172 -11.89 -1.98 7.95
CA ASN A 172 -11.32 -0.78 8.51
C ASN A 172 -12.14 0.43 8.06
N GLU A 173 -12.80 1.07 9.02
CA GLU A 173 -13.76 2.16 8.83
C GLU A 173 -13.13 3.53 9.17
N PRO A 174 -12.65 4.30 8.17
CA PRO A 174 -11.85 5.50 8.43
C PRO A 174 -12.64 6.67 9.06
N GLY A 175 -13.97 6.67 8.90
CA GLY A 175 -14.86 7.78 9.26
C GLY A 175 -15.33 7.83 10.71
N ILE A 176 -14.87 6.91 11.56
CA ILE A 176 -15.24 6.86 12.99
C ILE A 176 -14.02 6.61 13.89
N ASN A 177 -14.10 7.00 15.16
CA ASN A 177 -13.02 6.82 16.15
C ASN A 177 -12.70 5.35 16.50
N ARG A 178 -13.56 4.40 16.14
CA ARG A 178 -13.46 2.96 16.46
C ARG A 178 -13.53 2.11 15.19
N GLY A 179 -12.79 2.53 14.18
CA GLY A 179 -12.89 1.96 12.84
C GLY A 179 -12.13 0.66 12.59
N LEU A 180 -11.13 0.35 13.42
CA LEU A 180 -10.36 -0.88 13.28
C LEU A 180 -11.25 -2.11 13.51
N ASP A 181 -11.23 -3.04 12.55
CA ASP A 181 -12.00 -4.29 12.56
C ASP A 181 -13.51 -4.09 12.81
N TYR A 182 -14.04 -2.95 12.38
CA TYR A 182 -15.47 -2.66 12.45
C TYR A 182 -16.25 -3.64 11.56
N ARG A 183 -17.45 -4.03 11.98
CA ARG A 183 -18.24 -5.08 11.32
C ARG A 183 -19.52 -4.55 10.72
N TYR A 184 -19.78 -4.97 9.49
CA TYR A 184 -21.02 -4.67 8.77
C TYR A 184 -21.66 -5.97 8.28
N PRO A 185 -22.98 -6.17 8.44
CA PRO A 185 -23.67 -7.29 7.83
C PRO A 185 -23.48 -7.31 6.31
N TYR A 186 -23.34 -8.49 5.70
CA TYR A 186 -23.16 -8.62 4.24
C TYR A 186 -24.23 -7.86 3.46
N ALA A 187 -25.51 -8.08 3.82
CA ALA A 187 -26.63 -7.44 3.16
C ALA A 187 -26.58 -5.91 3.27
N THR A 188 -26.19 -5.38 4.43
CA THR A 188 -26.06 -3.93 4.65
C THR A 188 -24.96 -3.36 3.75
N MET A 189 -23.76 -3.93 3.79
CA MET A 189 -22.62 -3.47 2.98
C MET A 189 -22.94 -3.53 1.48
N LEU A 190 -23.41 -4.68 0.99
CA LEU A 190 -23.72 -4.86 -0.43
C LEU A 190 -24.80 -3.91 -0.92
N SER A 191 -25.82 -3.62 -0.10
CA SER A 191 -26.85 -2.63 -0.42
C SER A 191 -26.36 -1.19 -0.38
N ALA A 192 -25.28 -0.92 0.37
CA ALA A 192 -24.71 0.41 0.49
C ALA A 192 -23.73 0.72 -0.65
N LEU A 193 -23.18 -0.28 -1.34
CA LEU A 193 -22.24 -0.07 -2.46
C LEU A 193 -22.83 0.85 -3.53
N HIS A 194 -22.20 2.00 -3.73
CA HIS A 194 -22.57 3.00 -4.73
C HIS A 194 -21.31 3.81 -5.07
N ASP A 195 -21.07 4.01 -6.37
CA ASP A 195 -20.02 4.92 -6.83
C ASP A 195 -20.37 6.37 -6.49
N PHE A 196 -19.35 7.22 -6.41
CA PHE A 196 -19.54 8.63 -6.12
C PHE A 196 -20.34 9.31 -7.24
N VAL A 197 -21.37 10.07 -6.83
CA VAL A 197 -22.10 10.98 -7.71
C VAL A 197 -22.20 12.34 -7.01
N PRO A 198 -21.72 13.43 -7.63
CA PRO A 198 -21.73 14.76 -7.03
C PRO A 198 -23.10 15.26 -6.59
N GLU A 199 -23.11 16.33 -5.78
CA GLU A 199 -24.32 17.03 -5.31
C GLU A 199 -25.21 16.17 -4.38
N GLY A 200 -24.61 15.25 -3.63
CA GLY A 200 -25.34 14.44 -2.65
C GLY A 200 -26.25 13.37 -3.31
N LYS A 201 -25.84 12.86 -4.47
CA LYS A 201 -26.62 11.92 -5.30
C LYS A 201 -26.01 10.52 -5.31
N THR A 202 -25.12 10.20 -4.37
CA THR A 202 -24.41 8.91 -4.32
C THR A 202 -25.37 7.72 -4.33
N SER A 203 -26.54 7.82 -3.70
CA SER A 203 -27.60 6.79 -3.77
C SER A 203 -28.11 6.44 -5.18
N THR A 204 -27.75 7.22 -6.21
CA THR A 204 -28.06 6.94 -7.62
C THR A 204 -26.88 6.36 -8.41
N GLY A 205 -25.69 6.34 -7.79
CA GLY A 205 -24.48 5.76 -8.35
C GLY A 205 -24.63 4.26 -8.59
N GLN A 206 -23.88 3.72 -9.55
CA GLN A 206 -23.87 2.28 -9.75
C GLN A 206 -23.15 1.61 -8.59
N PRO A 207 -23.62 0.47 -8.05
CA PRO A 207 -22.85 -0.26 -7.06
C PRO A 207 -21.48 -0.64 -7.62
N VAL A 208 -20.43 -0.34 -6.87
CA VAL A 208 -19.05 -0.57 -7.29
C VAL A 208 -18.16 -0.85 -6.08
N ALA A 209 -17.08 -1.59 -6.31
CA ALA A 209 -15.95 -1.63 -5.39
C ALA A 209 -14.65 -1.60 -6.20
N VAL A 210 -13.58 -1.14 -5.58
CA VAL A 210 -12.23 -1.19 -6.14
C VAL A 210 -11.53 -2.42 -5.60
N PHE A 211 -11.25 -3.38 -6.50
CA PHE A 211 -10.50 -4.58 -6.20
C PHE A 211 -9.01 -4.27 -6.37
N THR A 212 -8.17 -4.86 -5.52
CA THR A 212 -6.75 -4.52 -5.46
C THR A 212 -5.88 -5.75 -5.71
N SER A 213 -4.65 -5.55 -6.20
CA SER A 213 -3.72 -6.64 -6.50
C SER A 213 -2.28 -6.19 -6.19
N PRO A 214 -1.48 -7.00 -5.46
CA PRO A 214 -0.07 -6.70 -5.27
C PRO A 214 0.76 -6.90 -6.55
N ALA A 215 0.21 -7.62 -7.54
CA ALA A 215 0.88 -7.81 -8.82
C ALA A 215 0.65 -6.59 -9.72
N VAL A 216 1.71 -6.14 -10.38
CA VAL A 216 1.68 -5.10 -11.41
C VAL A 216 1.71 -5.77 -12.78
N SER A 217 0.54 -5.97 -13.40
CA SER A 217 0.43 -6.55 -14.74
C SER A 217 -0.01 -5.54 -15.78
N ASP A 218 -1.11 -4.84 -15.53
CA ASP A 218 -1.80 -4.05 -16.57
C ASP A 218 -1.26 -2.62 -16.64
N SER A 219 -0.91 -2.06 -15.48
CA SER A 219 -0.32 -0.72 -15.32
C SER A 219 1.20 -0.71 -15.44
N ARG A 220 1.85 -1.85 -15.73
CA ARG A 220 3.33 -1.93 -15.79
C ARG A 220 3.99 -0.95 -16.77
N PHE A 221 3.26 -0.50 -17.79
CA PHE A 221 3.73 0.40 -18.84
C PHE A 221 3.30 1.87 -18.62
N THR A 222 2.61 2.20 -17.53
CA THR A 222 2.26 3.58 -17.22
C THR A 222 3.51 4.36 -16.84
N ASP A 223 3.65 5.58 -17.33
CA ASP A 223 4.67 6.55 -16.90
C ASP A 223 3.95 7.64 -16.10
N GLY A 224 3.86 7.43 -14.79
CA GLY A 224 2.94 8.16 -13.93
C GLY A 224 3.29 9.64 -13.85
N ASP A 225 4.57 9.96 -13.70
CA ASP A 225 5.05 11.33 -13.62
C ASP A 225 5.42 11.92 -14.99
N ASN A 226 5.62 11.12 -16.04
CA ASN A 226 6.00 11.51 -17.40
C ASN A 226 7.45 11.99 -17.49
N ASP A 227 8.37 11.18 -16.97
CA ASP A 227 9.80 11.46 -16.98
C ASP A 227 10.58 10.59 -17.99
N GLY A 228 9.91 9.61 -18.61
CA GLY A 228 10.45 8.69 -19.59
C GLY A 228 10.68 7.26 -19.10
N LEU A 229 10.41 6.95 -17.82
CA LEU A 229 10.41 5.59 -17.29
C LEU A 229 9.00 5.03 -17.13
N SER A 230 8.79 3.78 -17.53
CA SER A 230 7.57 3.06 -17.16
C SER A 230 7.61 2.64 -15.69
N LYS A 231 6.45 2.44 -15.06
CA LYS A 231 6.30 1.91 -13.70
C LYS A 231 7.18 0.68 -13.47
N SER A 232 7.24 -0.25 -14.42
CA SER A 232 8.07 -1.45 -14.26
C SER A 232 9.57 -1.16 -14.24
N GLU A 233 10.02 -0.13 -14.97
CA GLU A 233 11.41 0.33 -14.95
C GLU A 233 11.70 1.08 -13.66
N GLU A 234 10.81 1.98 -13.23
CA GLU A 234 10.95 2.73 -11.98
C GLU A 234 11.09 1.81 -10.77
N LEU A 235 10.21 0.80 -10.66
CA LEU A 235 10.30 -0.21 -9.59
C LEU A 235 11.61 -1.02 -9.65
N SER A 236 12.17 -1.23 -10.84
CA SER A 236 13.44 -1.94 -11.03
C SER A 236 14.65 -1.08 -10.66
N TYR A 237 14.60 0.22 -10.94
CA TYR A 237 15.65 1.18 -10.58
C TYR A 237 15.53 1.68 -9.13
N GLY A 238 14.37 1.52 -8.50
CA GLY A 238 14.09 2.00 -7.15
C GLY A 238 13.75 3.49 -7.11
N THR A 239 13.31 4.04 -8.23
CA THR A 239 12.84 5.43 -8.34
C THR A 239 11.42 5.57 -7.81
N LYS A 240 10.92 6.79 -7.70
CA LYS A 240 9.59 7.09 -7.18
C LYS A 240 8.61 7.37 -8.33
N LEU A 241 7.56 6.56 -8.41
CA LEU A 241 6.47 6.62 -9.41
C LEU A 241 5.78 7.98 -9.61
N TRP A 242 6.04 8.97 -8.74
CA TRP A 242 5.39 10.27 -8.70
C TRP A 242 6.37 11.46 -8.75
N ASP A 243 7.67 11.22 -8.78
CA ASP A 243 8.71 12.25 -8.60
C ASP A 243 9.76 12.08 -9.68
N LYS A 244 9.69 12.93 -10.72
CA LYS A 244 10.53 12.85 -11.92
C LYS A 244 12.02 12.84 -11.67
N ASP A 245 12.45 13.33 -10.51
CA ASP A 245 13.84 13.50 -10.10
C ASP A 245 13.94 12.97 -8.65
N THR A 246 14.10 11.66 -8.55
CA THR A 246 13.98 10.94 -7.27
C THR A 246 15.00 11.40 -6.25
N ASP A 247 16.22 11.72 -6.68
CA ASP A 247 17.33 12.12 -5.81
C ASP A 247 17.57 13.64 -5.73
N ARG A 248 16.83 14.41 -6.53
CA ARG A 248 16.77 15.87 -6.56
C ARG A 248 18.09 16.50 -6.97
N ASP A 249 18.75 15.92 -7.97
CA ASP A 249 19.98 16.45 -8.53
C ASP A 249 19.77 17.43 -9.69
N GLY A 250 18.55 17.54 -10.20
CA GLY A 250 18.16 18.41 -11.30
C GLY A 250 18.04 17.72 -12.66
N PHE A 251 18.27 16.41 -12.75
CA PHE A 251 17.95 15.59 -13.92
C PHE A 251 16.77 14.67 -13.64
N THR A 252 16.05 14.26 -14.69
CA THR A 252 14.97 13.29 -14.50
C THR A 252 15.51 11.88 -14.43
N ASP A 253 14.85 10.99 -13.69
CA ASP A 253 15.26 9.59 -13.54
C ASP A 253 15.40 8.91 -14.91
N GLY A 254 14.45 9.15 -15.82
CA GLY A 254 14.49 8.67 -17.20
C GLY A 254 15.67 9.21 -18.02
N THR A 255 16.08 10.46 -17.79
CA THR A 255 17.27 11.03 -18.42
C THR A 255 18.53 10.37 -17.88
N GLU A 256 18.63 10.21 -16.56
CA GLU A 256 19.79 9.62 -15.92
C GLU A 256 19.99 8.16 -16.32
N VAL A 257 18.93 7.35 -16.34
CA VAL A 257 18.98 5.97 -16.83
C VAL A 257 19.47 5.91 -18.28
N LYS A 258 18.96 6.79 -19.15
CA LYS A 258 19.35 6.84 -20.56
C LYS A 258 20.82 7.21 -20.75
N GLU A 259 21.33 8.14 -19.95
CA GLU A 259 22.72 8.61 -20.02
C GLU A 259 23.69 7.74 -19.17
N GLY A 260 23.15 6.79 -18.39
CA GLY A 260 23.90 5.81 -17.61
C GLY A 260 24.33 6.28 -16.22
N TYR A 261 23.70 7.32 -15.68
CA TYR A 261 23.87 7.82 -14.31
C TYR A 261 22.93 7.12 -13.32
N SER A 262 23.05 7.43 -12.03
CA SER A 262 22.24 6.82 -10.98
C SER A 262 20.99 7.65 -10.68
N PRO A 263 19.77 7.16 -10.97
CA PRO A 263 18.54 7.93 -10.73
C PRO A 263 18.07 8.00 -9.26
N VAL A 264 18.86 7.45 -8.32
CA VAL A 264 18.47 7.33 -6.90
C VAL A 264 19.55 7.84 -5.96
N LEU A 265 20.63 8.39 -6.49
CA LEU A 265 21.76 8.87 -5.72
C LEU A 265 22.34 10.09 -6.41
N ASN A 266 22.18 11.25 -5.76
CA ASN A 266 22.68 12.52 -6.25
C ASN A 266 24.23 12.51 -6.27
N GLU A 267 24.79 12.04 -7.38
CA GLU A 267 26.22 11.82 -7.58
C GLU A 267 26.99 13.14 -7.58
N LYS A 268 26.35 14.26 -7.96
CA LYS A 268 26.94 15.61 -7.91
C LYS A 268 27.33 16.06 -6.50
N ARG A 269 26.75 15.45 -5.46
CA ARG A 269 27.10 15.73 -4.06
C ARG A 269 28.25 14.88 -3.55
N LEU A 270 28.68 13.86 -4.30
CA LEU A 270 29.86 13.09 -3.98
C LEU A 270 31.10 13.87 -4.45
N GLY A 271 32.10 13.91 -3.59
CA GLY A 271 33.34 14.65 -3.85
C GLY A 271 34.52 13.97 -3.20
N ASN A 272 35.53 14.77 -2.87
CA ASN A 272 36.71 14.31 -2.16
C ASN A 272 36.32 13.52 -0.89
N ASP A 273 37.09 12.49 -0.58
CA ASP A 273 36.92 11.57 0.55
C ASP A 273 35.71 10.63 0.47
N SER A 274 35.01 10.59 -0.68
CA SER A 274 33.91 9.66 -0.90
C SER A 274 34.44 8.24 -1.12
N LEU A 275 33.88 7.27 -0.39
CA LEU A 275 34.06 5.85 -0.66
C LEU A 275 32.95 5.39 -1.59
N ILE A 276 33.32 4.93 -2.79
CA ILE A 276 32.36 4.55 -3.83
C ILE A 276 32.67 3.17 -4.39
N LYS A 277 31.63 2.52 -4.92
CA LYS A 277 31.75 1.30 -5.72
C LYS A 277 30.64 1.27 -6.76
N THR A 278 30.73 0.39 -7.73
CA THR A 278 29.61 0.18 -8.67
C THR A 278 28.80 -1.04 -8.27
N LYS A 279 27.64 -1.22 -8.90
CA LYS A 279 26.77 -2.38 -8.66
C LYS A 279 27.39 -3.68 -9.19
N THR A 280 28.22 -3.59 -10.23
CA THR A 280 28.73 -4.77 -10.95
C THR A 280 30.10 -5.25 -10.45
N ALA A 281 30.85 -4.39 -9.75
CA ALA A 281 32.19 -4.71 -9.25
C ALA A 281 32.28 -4.60 -7.71
N PRO A 282 33.01 -5.51 -7.04
CA PRO A 282 33.18 -5.47 -5.59
C PRO A 282 34.20 -4.41 -5.12
N THR A 283 35.08 -3.94 -6.02
CA THR A 283 36.14 -2.99 -5.69
C THR A 283 35.58 -1.69 -5.15
N VAL A 284 36.11 -1.26 -3.99
CA VAL A 284 35.81 0.05 -3.42
C VAL A 284 36.92 1.02 -3.81
N TYR A 285 36.53 2.23 -4.15
CA TYR A 285 37.44 3.32 -4.48
C TYR A 285 37.29 4.45 -3.46
N LEU A 286 38.40 5.06 -3.07
CA LEU A 286 38.41 6.38 -2.46
C LEU A 286 38.49 7.42 -3.58
N ILE A 287 37.63 8.43 -3.55
CA ILE A 287 37.75 9.60 -4.41
C ILE A 287 38.62 10.63 -3.71
N GLU A 288 39.77 10.97 -4.30
CA GLU A 288 40.68 11.96 -3.73
C GLU A 288 41.38 12.74 -4.85
N ASN A 289 41.38 14.08 -4.75
CA ASN A 289 42.04 15.01 -5.68
C ASN A 289 41.63 14.81 -7.16
N GLY A 290 40.37 14.45 -7.41
CA GLY A 290 39.84 14.21 -8.76
C GLY A 290 40.20 12.84 -9.35
N GLY A 291 40.90 11.98 -8.61
CA GLY A 291 41.19 10.60 -8.99
C GLY A 291 40.41 9.58 -8.17
N ARG A 292 40.31 8.36 -8.71
CA ARG A 292 39.79 7.19 -8.00
C ARG A 292 40.94 6.27 -7.59
N HIS A 293 40.99 5.89 -6.31
CA HIS A 293 42.04 5.05 -5.72
C HIS A 293 41.44 3.73 -5.27
N ALA A 294 41.81 2.62 -5.93
CA ALA A 294 41.26 1.32 -5.58
C ALA A 294 41.77 0.86 -4.21
N ILE A 295 40.89 0.38 -3.36
CA ILE A 295 41.23 -0.17 -2.05
C ILE A 295 41.47 -1.67 -2.23
N LEU A 296 42.69 -2.13 -1.93
CA LEU A 296 43.16 -3.47 -2.28
C LEU A 296 42.27 -4.59 -1.75
N ASN A 297 41.85 -4.48 -0.49
CA ASN A 297 41.07 -5.50 0.20
C ASN A 297 40.41 -4.94 1.49
N GLU A 298 39.63 -5.78 2.15
CA GLU A 298 38.94 -5.43 3.41
C GLU A 298 39.91 -5.10 4.56
N GLU A 299 41.06 -5.74 4.65
CA GLU A 299 42.04 -5.47 5.70
C GLU A 299 42.54 -4.03 5.65
N VAL A 300 42.89 -3.55 4.45
CA VAL A 300 43.26 -2.15 4.22
C VAL A 300 42.07 -1.23 4.46
N PHE A 301 40.87 -1.60 4.01
CA PHE A 301 39.68 -0.78 4.26
C PHE A 301 39.46 -0.53 5.77
N LEU A 302 39.62 -1.56 6.59
CA LEU A 302 39.44 -1.48 8.04
C LEU A 302 40.62 -0.82 8.76
N SER A 303 41.86 -0.91 8.23
CA SER A 303 43.04 -0.23 8.82
C SER A 303 42.86 1.30 8.82
N HIS A 304 42.23 1.84 7.78
CA HIS A 304 41.85 3.25 7.64
C HIS A 304 40.63 3.66 8.46
N ARG A 305 40.03 2.74 9.22
CA ARG A 305 38.81 2.96 10.03
C ARG A 305 37.59 3.37 9.20
N TRP A 306 37.59 3.08 7.90
CA TRP A 306 36.40 3.24 7.08
C TRP A 306 35.33 2.24 7.47
N ARG A 307 34.07 2.59 7.21
CA ARG A 307 32.92 1.74 7.55
C ARG A 307 32.18 1.40 6.28
N TRP A 308 31.78 0.14 6.15
CA TRP A 308 31.04 -0.33 4.97
C TRP A 308 29.75 0.46 4.69
N GLN A 309 29.11 1.00 5.73
CA GLN A 309 27.92 1.87 5.61
C GLN A 309 28.20 3.23 4.94
N ASP A 310 29.46 3.67 4.91
CA ASP A 310 29.86 4.94 4.29
C ASP A 310 30.08 4.76 2.77
N VAL A 311 30.23 3.52 2.29
CA VAL A 311 30.42 3.22 0.87
C VAL A 311 29.12 3.48 0.09
N LYS A 312 29.20 4.28 -0.96
CA LYS A 312 28.09 4.58 -1.87
C LYS A 312 28.17 3.74 -3.14
N VAL A 313 27.04 3.21 -3.56
CA VAL A 313 26.92 2.52 -4.85
C VAL A 313 26.58 3.57 -5.90
N VAL A 314 27.52 3.82 -6.80
CA VAL A 314 27.40 4.79 -7.90
C VAL A 314 27.22 4.09 -9.24
N SER A 315 26.86 4.86 -10.26
CA SER A 315 26.81 4.47 -11.65
C SER A 315 28.21 4.21 -12.23
N GLU A 316 28.24 3.34 -13.23
CA GLU A 316 29.47 3.08 -14.00
C GLU A 316 29.91 4.33 -14.79
N ARG A 317 28.96 5.20 -15.15
CA ARG A 317 29.24 6.46 -15.84
C ARG A 317 30.01 7.41 -14.94
N PHE A 318 29.50 7.65 -13.73
CA PHE A 318 30.14 8.52 -12.75
C PHE A 318 31.55 8.05 -12.37
N LEU A 319 31.75 6.74 -12.16
CA LEU A 319 33.08 6.22 -11.84
C LEU A 319 34.11 6.48 -12.96
N LYS A 320 33.69 6.61 -14.22
CA LYS A 320 34.56 6.91 -15.37
C LYS A 320 34.96 8.38 -15.49
N ASP A 321 34.28 9.27 -14.78
CA ASP A 321 34.63 10.69 -14.76
C ASP A 321 35.90 10.96 -13.92
N PHE A 322 36.36 9.96 -13.14
CA PHE A 322 37.58 10.02 -12.36
C PHE A 322 38.72 9.25 -13.03
N GLU A 323 39.90 9.87 -13.09
CA GLU A 323 41.11 9.19 -13.55
C GLU A 323 41.51 8.10 -12.56
N GLU A 324 41.87 6.94 -13.09
CA GLU A 324 42.43 5.86 -12.28
C GLU A 324 43.82 6.26 -11.79
N SER A 325 44.01 6.17 -10.48
CA SER A 325 45.25 6.59 -9.83
C SER A 325 45.98 5.38 -9.24
N TYR A 326 46.37 5.45 -7.96
CA TYR A 326 47.10 4.37 -7.29
C TYR A 326 46.16 3.43 -6.52
N ILE A 327 46.72 2.30 -6.08
CA ILE A 327 46.03 1.33 -5.21
C ILE A 327 46.43 1.62 -3.77
N ILE A 328 45.42 1.80 -2.90
CA ILE A 328 45.62 1.90 -1.45
C ILE A 328 45.87 0.49 -0.93
N ASN A 329 47.09 0.26 -0.42
CA ASN A 329 47.57 -1.07 -0.03
C ASN A 329 48.07 -1.14 1.43
N GLN A 330 48.01 -0.04 2.19
CA GLN A 330 48.38 0.04 3.62
C GLN A 330 47.46 1.02 4.33
#